data_AF-A0A817KN10-F1
#
_entry.id   AF-A0A817KN10-F1
#
_cell.length_a   1.000
_cell.length_b   1.000
_cell.length_c   1.000
_cell.angle_alpha   90.00
_cell.angle_beta   90.00
_cell.angle_gamma   90.00
#
_symmetry.space_group_name_H-M   'P 1'
#
loop_
_entity.id
_entity.type
_entity.pdbx_description
1 polymer ?
#
loop_
_entity_poly.entity_id
_entity_poly.type
_entity_poly.pdbx_seq_one_letter_code
_entity_poly.pdbx_strand_id
1 'polypeptide(L)'
;KYLPLHFAMSMINVFFKLNNTDKQPTQLPTNFTYEDFVKASEALYGKNCCQTLSFIASKKNLAAHDKAQFNERKKFIKDQCHIWTMQRMPGGLGTNQ
;
A
#
# COMPACT_ATOMS: atom_id res chain seq x y z
N LYS A 1 17.72 -5.18 -36.95
CA LYS A 1 17.87 -4.54 -35.61
C LYS A 1 16.49 -4.53 -34.97
N TYR A 2 16.22 -5.42 -34.03
CA TYR A 2 14.94 -5.44 -33.32
C TYR A 2 15.03 -4.50 -32.11
N LEU A 3 14.23 -3.43 -32.11
CA LEU A 3 13.99 -2.64 -30.92
C LEU A 3 13.23 -3.51 -29.92
N PRO A 4 13.66 -3.65 -28.66
CA PRO A 4 12.83 -4.30 -27.66
C PRO A 4 11.56 -3.45 -27.49
N LEU A 5 10.39 -4.10 -27.67
CA LEU A 5 9.11 -3.57 -27.24
C LEU A 5 9.24 -3.23 -25.75
N HIS A 6 9.51 -1.95 -25.44
CA HIS A 6 9.30 -1.44 -24.10
C HIS A 6 7.78 -1.44 -23.90
N PHE A 7 7.26 -2.51 -23.30
CA PHE A 7 5.97 -2.47 -22.63
C PHE A 7 6.09 -1.41 -21.54
N ALA A 8 5.74 -0.15 -21.87
CA ALA A 8 5.71 0.93 -20.91
C ALA A 8 4.63 0.59 -19.88
N MET A 9 5.03 -0.05 -18.78
CA MET A 9 4.16 -0.24 -17.64
C MET A 9 3.86 1.17 -17.09
N SER A 10 2.61 1.60 -17.21
CA SER A 10 2.16 2.85 -16.60
C SER A 10 2.43 2.79 -15.10
N MET A 11 3.08 3.82 -14.56
CA MET A 11 3.41 3.94 -13.14
C MET A 11 2.48 4.95 -12.48
N ILE A 12 2.17 4.74 -11.20
CA ILE A 12 1.43 5.66 -10.35
C ILE A 12 2.26 6.03 -9.13
N ASN A 13 2.15 7.28 -8.70
CA ASN A 13 2.75 7.76 -7.47
C ASN A 13 1.80 7.49 -6.32
N VAL A 14 2.28 6.80 -5.30
CA VAL A 14 1.52 6.40 -4.13
C VAL A 14 2.23 6.93 -2.90
N PHE A 15 1.48 7.63 -2.04
CA PHE A 15 2.01 8.19 -0.80
C PHE A 15 1.68 7.26 0.35
N PHE A 16 2.67 6.51 0.81
CA PHE A 16 2.50 5.68 1.99
C PHE A 16 2.61 6.53 3.26
N LYS A 17 1.69 6.33 4.20
CA LYS A 17 1.70 6.90 5.54
C LYS A 17 1.63 5.79 6.56
N LEU A 18 2.62 5.71 7.45
CA LEU A 18 2.61 4.81 8.61
C LEU A 18 2.54 5.63 9.89
N ASN A 19 1.56 5.40 10.77
CA ASN A 19 1.45 6.06 12.08
C ASN A 19 1.60 7.60 12.00
N ASN A 20 0.90 8.26 11.06
CA ASN A 20 0.99 9.70 10.77
C ASN A 20 2.36 10.21 10.29
N THR A 21 3.31 9.33 10.00
CA THR A 21 4.55 9.70 9.33
C THR A 21 4.39 9.53 7.83
N ASP A 22 4.42 10.64 7.10
CA ASP A 22 4.52 10.64 5.65
C ASP A 22 5.91 10.17 5.22
N LYS A 23 5.95 9.24 4.26
CA LYS A 23 7.17 8.94 3.51
C LYS A 23 7.07 9.50 2.09
N GLN A 24 8.22 9.54 1.43
CA GLN A 24 8.36 9.99 0.06
C GLN A 24 7.40 9.23 -0.88
N PRO A 25 6.94 9.89 -1.97
CA PRO A 25 6.13 9.24 -2.99
C PRO A 25 6.85 7.99 -3.51
N THR A 26 6.14 6.89 -3.56
CA THR A 26 6.64 5.61 -4.07
C THR A 26 5.94 5.29 -5.38
N GLN A 27 6.72 4.97 -6.40
CA GLN A 27 6.17 4.61 -7.70
C GLN A 27 5.82 3.13 -7.71
N LEU A 28 4.55 2.83 -8.02
CA LEU A 28 4.06 1.47 -8.24
C LEU A 28 3.54 1.33 -9.66
N PRO A 29 3.68 0.14 -10.28
CA PRO A 29 3.01 -0.16 -11.55
C PRO A 29 1.49 -0.02 -11.41
N THR A 30 0.76 0.42 -12.42
CA THR A 30 -0.72 0.50 -12.38
C THR A 30 -1.40 -0.85 -12.15
N ASN A 31 -0.73 -1.95 -12.52
CA ASN A 31 -1.20 -3.32 -12.38
C ASN A 31 -0.60 -4.05 -11.17
N PHE A 32 0.01 -3.32 -10.23
CA PHE A 32 0.65 -3.87 -9.05
C PHE A 32 -0.22 -4.88 -8.29
N THR A 33 0.45 -5.87 -7.72
CA THR A 33 -0.16 -6.91 -6.89
C THR A 33 -0.12 -6.52 -5.42
N TYR A 34 -0.86 -7.27 -4.60
CA TYR A 34 -0.75 -7.18 -3.14
C TYR A 34 0.69 -7.41 -2.68
N GLU A 35 1.42 -8.33 -3.31
CA GLU A 35 2.81 -8.64 -2.94
C GLU A 35 3.76 -7.48 -3.28
N ASP A 36 3.57 -6.82 -4.43
CA ASP A 36 4.35 -5.63 -4.80
C ASP A 36 4.11 -4.49 -3.80
N PHE A 37 2.85 -4.33 -3.40
CA PHE A 37 2.46 -3.37 -2.39
C PHE A 37 3.11 -3.66 -1.03
N VAL A 38 3.08 -4.91 -0.57
CA VAL A 38 3.72 -5.31 0.69
C VAL A 38 5.21 -5.10 0.62
N LYS A 39 5.88 -5.51 -0.46
CA LYS A 39 7.32 -5.29 -0.66
C LYS A 39 7.70 -3.81 -0.65
N ALA A 40 6.92 -2.96 -1.33
CA ALA A 40 7.14 -1.51 -1.32
C ALA A 40 6.98 -0.93 0.08
N SER A 41 5.97 -1.39 0.82
CA SER A 41 5.76 -0.97 2.20
C SER A 41 6.90 -1.41 3.13
N GLU A 42 7.35 -2.66 3.00
CA GLU A 42 8.46 -3.20 3.78
C GLU A 42 9.79 -2.50 3.44
N ALA A 43 10.01 -2.09 2.19
CA ALA A 43 11.17 -1.30 1.79
C ALA A 43 11.20 0.08 2.48
N LEU A 44 10.03 0.67 2.73
CA LEU A 44 9.92 1.99 3.37
C LEU A 44 9.99 1.95 4.90
N TYR A 45 9.42 0.91 5.51
CA TYR A 45 9.16 0.87 6.97
C TYR A 45 9.75 -0.37 7.69
N GLY A 46 10.41 -1.27 6.97
CA GLY A 46 10.97 -2.52 7.53
C GLY A 46 9.99 -3.70 7.45
N LYS A 47 10.49 -4.91 7.70
CA LYS A 47 9.69 -6.15 7.62
C LYS A 47 8.56 -6.17 8.64
N ASN A 48 7.43 -6.80 8.30
CA ASN A 48 6.25 -6.96 9.17
C ASN A 48 5.56 -5.67 9.64
N CYS A 49 5.88 -4.50 9.06
CA CYS A 49 5.31 -3.22 9.45
C CYS A 49 3.84 -3.04 9.01
N CYS A 50 3.39 -3.78 7.99
CA CYS A 50 2.11 -3.57 7.32
C CYS A 50 1.24 -4.83 7.34
N GLN A 51 0.52 -5.06 8.45
CA GLN A 51 -0.46 -6.15 8.55
C GLN A 51 -1.91 -5.68 8.32
N THR A 52 -2.21 -4.40 8.52
CA THR A 52 -3.51 -3.81 8.20
C THR A 52 -3.31 -2.63 7.26
N LEU A 53 -3.96 -2.69 6.10
CA LEU A 53 -3.86 -1.65 5.07
C LEU A 53 -5.15 -0.87 5.03
N SER A 54 -5.10 0.44 5.21
CA SER A 54 -6.23 1.32 4.91
C SER A 54 -5.77 2.31 3.85
N PHE A 55 -6.56 2.58 2.83
CA PHE A 55 -6.17 3.58 1.84
C PHE A 55 -7.26 4.62 1.69
N ILE A 56 -6.83 5.87 1.57
CA ILE A 56 -7.75 6.97 1.27
C ILE A 56 -7.69 7.18 -0.23
N ALA A 57 -8.70 6.64 -0.90
CA ALA A 57 -8.91 6.83 -2.33
C ALA A 57 -10.14 7.71 -2.53
N SER A 58 -10.02 8.79 -3.33
CA SER A 58 -11.15 9.68 -3.66
C SER A 58 -11.92 10.21 -2.45
N LYS A 59 -11.22 10.63 -1.39
CA LYS A 59 -11.80 11.10 -0.11
C LYS A 59 -12.62 10.05 0.66
N LYS A 60 -12.53 8.76 0.30
CA LYS A 60 -13.13 7.64 1.04
C LYS A 60 -12.04 6.80 1.68
N ASN A 61 -12.22 6.46 2.95
CA ASN A 61 -11.36 5.51 3.64
C ASN A 61 -11.81 4.08 3.28
N LEU A 62 -10.93 3.35 2.61
CA LEU A 62 -11.13 1.97 2.20
C LEU A 62 -10.16 1.10 3.01
N ALA A 63 -10.67 0.45 4.05
CA ALA A 63 -9.90 -0.55 4.79
C ALA A 63 -9.73 -1.84 3.95
N ALA A 64 -8.59 -2.47 4.00
CA ALA A 64 -8.33 -3.76 3.38
C ALA A 64 -7.56 -4.63 4.38
N HIS A 65 -8.29 -5.54 5.02
CA HIS A 65 -7.75 -6.41 6.06
C HIS A 65 -7.11 -7.69 5.52
N ASP A 66 -7.37 -8.01 4.25
CA ASP A 66 -6.87 -9.21 3.58
C ASP A 66 -6.62 -8.96 2.07
N LYS A 67 -5.96 -9.93 1.43
CA LYS A 67 -5.60 -9.89 0.00
C LYS A 67 -6.84 -9.79 -0.91
N ALA A 68 -7.98 -10.38 -0.54
CA ALA A 68 -9.19 -10.34 -1.36
C ALA A 68 -9.82 -8.93 -1.33
N GLN A 69 -9.95 -8.33 -0.14
CA GLN A 69 -10.43 -6.95 0.02
C GLN A 69 -9.50 -5.96 -0.68
N PHE A 70 -8.18 -6.17 -0.59
CA PHE A 70 -7.21 -5.35 -1.31
C PHE A 70 -7.43 -5.45 -2.82
N ASN A 71 -7.54 -6.65 -3.39
CA ASN A 71 -7.75 -6.83 -4.83
C ASN A 71 -9.07 -6.24 -5.33
N GLU A 72 -10.14 -6.29 -4.53
CA GLU A 72 -11.41 -5.67 -4.87
C GLU A 72 -11.32 -4.13 -4.89
N ARG A 73 -10.58 -3.58 -3.92
CA ARG A 73 -10.51 -2.14 -3.66
C ARG A 73 -9.32 -1.46 -4.37
N LYS A 74 -8.32 -2.19 -4.86
CA LYS A 74 -7.14 -1.61 -5.56
C LYS A 74 -7.51 -0.84 -6.81
N LYS A 75 -8.66 -1.15 -7.44
CA LYS A 75 -9.22 -0.40 -8.58
C LYS A 75 -9.49 1.07 -8.28
N PHE A 76 -9.57 1.45 -7.00
CA PHE A 76 -9.75 2.82 -6.56
C PHE A 76 -8.42 3.56 -6.31
N ILE A 77 -7.30 2.84 -6.24
CA ILE A 77 -5.97 3.42 -6.08
C ILE A 77 -5.54 3.98 -7.44
N LYS A 78 -5.43 5.30 -7.51
CA LYS A 78 -5.00 6.05 -8.70
C LYS A 78 -3.67 6.76 -8.44
N ASP A 79 -3.16 7.45 -9.45
CA ASP A 79 -2.02 8.35 -9.28
C ASP A 79 -2.30 9.38 -8.17
N GLN A 80 -1.26 9.67 -7.40
CA GLN A 80 -1.28 10.53 -6.21
C GLN A 80 -2.21 10.07 -5.07
N CYS A 81 -2.50 8.77 -4.98
CA CYS A 81 -3.31 8.24 -3.88
C CYS A 81 -2.52 8.18 -2.56
N HIS A 82 -3.18 8.51 -1.45
CA HIS A 82 -2.61 8.41 -0.11
C HIS A 82 -3.04 7.08 0.53
N ILE A 83 -2.06 6.24 0.85
CA ILE A 83 -2.28 4.93 1.46
C ILE A 83 -1.77 4.95 2.89
N TRP A 84 -2.66 4.66 3.82
CA TRP A 84 -2.43 4.66 5.25
C TRP A 84 -2.18 3.24 5.73
N THR A 85 -0.92 2.88 5.81
CA THR A 85 -0.53 1.64 6.46
C THR A 85 -0.63 1.85 7.96
N MET A 86 -1.25 0.91 8.66
CA MET A 86 -1.26 0.90 10.12
C MET A 86 -0.39 -0.25 10.59
N GLN A 87 0.59 0.07 11.44
CA GLN A 87 1.31 -0.97 12.15
C GLN A 87 0.31 -1.60 13.12
N ARG A 88 0.26 -2.93 13.16
CA ARG A 88 -0.43 -3.61 14.25
C ARG A 88 0.32 -3.20 15.51
N MET A 89 -0.29 -2.33 16.32
CA MET A 89 0.23 -2.11 17.68
C MET A 89 0.28 -3.50 18.32
N PRO A 90 1.43 -3.96 18.84
CA PRO A 90 1.44 -5.16 19.66
C PRO A 90 0.36 -4.92 20.69
N GLY A 91 -0.66 -5.80 20.70
CA GLY A 91 -1.80 -5.62 21.58
C GLY A 91 -1.28 -5.33 22.97
N GLY A 92 -1.85 -4.31 23.63
CA GLY A 92 -1.63 -4.15 25.05
C GLY A 92 -1.92 -5.49 25.71
N LEU A 93 -0.88 -6.12 26.24
CA LEU A 93 -1.04 -7.12 27.28
C LEU A 93 -1.45 -6.33 28.53
N GLY A 94 -2.73 -6.47 28.92
CA GLY A 94 -3.34 -5.93 30.14
C GLY A 94 -4.64 -5.20 29.80
N THR A 95 -5.84 -5.60 30.24
CA THR A 95 -6.30 -6.42 31.39
C THR A 95 -7.71 -6.92 31.00
N ASN A 96 -8.09 -8.19 31.11
CA ASN A 96 -8.40 -8.91 32.35
C ASN A 96 -8.41 -10.43 32.09
N GLN A 97 -7.96 -11.14 33.10
CA GLN A 97 -8.26 -12.55 33.35
C GLN A 97 -9.75 -12.76 33.59
#